data_AF-I0UWC8-F1
#
_entry.id   AF-I0UWC8-F1
#
_cell.length_a   1.000
_cell.length_b   1.000
_cell.length_c   1.000
_cell.angle_alpha   90.00
_cell.angle_beta   90.00
_cell.angle_gamma   90.00
#
_symmetry.space_group_name_H-M   'P 1'
#
loop_
_entity.id
_entity.type
_entity.pdbx_description
1 polymer ?
#
loop_
_entity_poly.entity_id
_entity_poly.type
_entity_poly.pdbx_seq_one_letter_code
_entity_poly.pdbx_strand_id
1 'polypeptide(L)' 'MLKKREELENAYKIVSGKTTEDILFPAPSTAATFVLGRSANGLDIWKDKNGKTLGDIMKSDNS' A
#
# COMPACT_ATOMS: atom_id res chain seq x y z
N MET A 1 -3.03 5.58 -11.89
CA MET A 1 -3.56 4.67 -10.85
C MET A 1 -4.69 3.79 -11.38
N LEU A 2 -5.73 4.36 -12.00
CA LEU A 2 -6.86 3.58 -12.57
C LEU A 2 -6.40 2.49 -13.56
N LYS A 3 -5.57 2.85 -14.54
CA LYS A 3 -5.01 1.89 -15.51
C LYS A 3 -4.28 0.71 -14.86
N LYS A 4 -3.41 0.97 -13.88
CA LYS A 4 -2.68 -0.08 -13.15
C LYS A 4 -3.64 -0.98 -12.36
N ARG A 5 -4.70 -0.42 -11.78
CA ARG A 5 -5.71 -1.21 -11.07
C ARG A 5 -6.48 -2.12 -12.01
N GLU A 6 -6.92 -1.59 -13.15
CA GLU A 6 -7.60 -2.36 -14.20
C GLU A 6 -6.71 -3.50 -14.74
N GLU A 7 -5.43 -3.22 -15.01
CA GLU A 7 -4.46 -4.25 -15.41
C GLU A 7 -4.32 -5.38 -14.37
N LEU A 8 -4.32 -5.03 -13.08
CA LEU A 8 -4.23 -5.99 -11.97
C LEU A 8 -5.54 -6.76 -11.77
N GLU A 9 -6.70 -6.13 -11.95
CA GLU A 9 -8.01 -6.80 -11.94
C GLU A 9 -8.11 -7.81 -13.10
N ASN A 10 -7.74 -7.41 -14.31
CA ASN A 10 -7.71 -8.29 -15.49
C ASN A 10 -6.72 -9.45 -15.36
N ALA A 11 -5.63 -9.25 -14.61
CA ALA A 11 -4.65 -10.29 -14.31
C ALA A 11 -5.05 -11.18 -13.11
N TYR A 12 -6.27 -11.05 -12.57
CA TYR A 12 -6.73 -11.76 -11.37
C TYR A 12 -5.88 -11.53 -10.11
N LYS A 13 -5.13 -10.42 -10.09
CA LYS A 13 -4.31 -9.98 -8.96
C LYS A 13 -5.11 -9.17 -7.94
N ILE A 14 -6.28 -8.69 -8.35
CA ILE A 14 -7.30 -8.13 -7.46
C ILE A 14 -8.59 -8.91 -7.69
N VAL A 15 -9.10 -9.54 -6.64
CA VAL A 15 -10.36 -10.29 -6.67
C VAL A 15 -11.22 -9.81 -5.51
N SER A 16 -12.46 -9.40 -5.82
CA SER A 16 -13.41 -8.89 -4.83
C SER A 16 -12.84 -7.80 -3.91
N GLY A 17 -12.05 -6.88 -4.48
CA GLY A 17 -11.45 -5.76 -3.76
C GLY A 17 -10.24 -6.12 -2.87
N LYS A 18 -9.70 -7.34 -2.99
CA LYS A 18 -8.51 -7.79 -2.26
C LYS A 18 -7.39 -8.16 -3.23
N THR A 19 -6.16 -7.83 -2.88
CA THR A 19 -4.98 -8.30 -3.61
C THR A 19 -4.74 -9.78 -3.30
N THR A 20 -4.43 -10.58 -4.31
CA THR A 20 -4.18 -12.03 -4.17
C THR A 20 -2.69 -12.37 -3.96
N GLU A 21 -1.84 -11.37 -4.14
CA GLU A 21 -0.39 -11.45 -3.95
C GLU A 21 0.17 -10.10 -3.50
N ASP A 22 1.46 -10.07 -3.16
CA ASP A 22 2.17 -8.84 -2.84
C ASP A 22 2.48 -8.04 -4.10
N ILE A 23 2.19 -6.73 -4.05
CA ILE A 23 2.39 -5.82 -5.17
C ILE A 23 3.39 -4.74 -4.77
N LEU A 24 4.52 -4.71 -5.45
CA LEU A 24 5.54 -3.69 -5.23
C LEU A 24 5.12 -2.35 -5.83
N PHE A 25 5.31 -1.31 -5.03
CA PHE A 25 5.12 0.09 -5.41
C PHE A 25 6.42 0.87 -5.15
N PRO A 26 6.69 1.90 -5.97
CA PRO A 26 7.92 2.69 -5.84
C PRO A 26 7.97 3.55 -4.56
N ALA A 27 6.82 3.78 -3.91
CA ALA A 27 6.75 4.54 -2.68
C ALA A 27 5.57 4.09 -1.80
N PRO A 28 5.66 4.26 -0.46
CA PRO A 28 4.58 3.93 0.46
C PRO A 28 3.27 4.69 0.18
N SER A 29 3.34 5.96 -0.23
CA SER A 29 2.17 6.78 -0.57
C SER A 29 1.46 6.30 -1.84
N THR A 30 2.21 5.79 -2.83
CA THR A 30 1.65 5.21 -4.05
C THR A 30 0.86 3.94 -3.74
N ALA A 31 1.41 3.07 -2.87
CA ALA A 31 0.67 1.92 -2.37
C ALA A 31 -0.60 2.35 -1.61
N ALA A 32 -0.52 3.37 -0.75
CA ALA A 32 -1.67 3.81 0.04
C ALA A 32 -2.78 4.37 -0.85
N THR A 33 -2.41 5.16 -1.86
CA THR A 33 -3.34 5.69 -2.86
C THR A 33 -4.00 4.57 -3.67
N PHE A 34 -3.25 3.50 -3.99
CA PHE A 34 -3.79 2.34 -4.69
C PHE A 34 -4.91 1.66 -3.90
N VAL A 35 -4.69 1.40 -2.62
CA VAL A 35 -5.65 0.70 -1.74
C VAL A 35 -6.83 1.60 -1.37
N LEU A 36 -6.58 2.86 -1.02
CA LEU A 36 -7.60 3.75 -0.47
C LEU A 36 -8.41 4.51 -1.54
N GLY A 37 -7.92 4.59 -2.78
CA GLY A 37 -8.55 5.36 -3.86
C GLY A 37 -8.47 6.88 -3.68
N ARG A 38 -7.69 7.37 -2.70
CA ARG A 38 -7.44 8.80 -2.44
C ARG A 38 -5.99 9.03 -2.05
N SER A 39 -5.51 10.27 -2.19
CA SER A 39 -4.19 10.66 -1.70
C SER A 39 -4.05 10.37 -0.21
N ALA A 40 -2.91 9.81 0.19
CA ALA A 40 -2.64 9.41 1.57
C ALA A 40 -1.13 9.42 1.87
N ASN A 41 -0.79 9.74 3.11
CA ASN A 41 0.57 9.59 3.61
C ASN A 41 0.83 8.13 3.98
N GLY A 42 1.69 7.45 3.21
CA GLY A 42 2.02 6.05 3.47
C GLY A 42 2.72 5.82 4.81
N LEU A 43 3.45 6.82 5.34
CA LEU A 43 4.15 6.67 6.61
C LEU A 43 3.19 6.55 7.80
N ASP A 44 2.02 7.19 7.73
CA ASP A 44 1.05 7.22 8.84
C ASP A 44 -0.04 6.15 8.72
N ILE A 45 -0.37 5.76 7.49
CA ILE A 45 -1.46 4.81 7.20
C ILE A 45 -1.01 3.36 7.36
N TRP A 46 0.21 3.04 6.94
CA TRP A 46 0.72 1.67 7.04
C TRP A 46 1.10 1.36 8.48
N LYS A 47 0.60 0.25 9.00
CA LYS A 47 0.82 -0.20 10.38
C LYS A 47 1.23 -1.65 10.41
N ASP A 48 2.10 -2.01 11.34
CA ASP A 48 2.40 -3.40 11.66
C ASP A 48 1.25 -4.05 12.45
N LYS A 49 1.40 -5.33 12.78
CA LYS A 49 0.43 -6.10 13.58
C LYS A 49 0.21 -5.54 14.99
N ASN A 50 1.12 -4.70 15.50
CA ASN A 50 1.04 -4.07 16.81
C ASN A 50 0.46 -2.65 16.73
N GLY A 51 0.12 -2.16 15.53
CA GLY A 51 -0.41 -0.83 15.29
C GLY A 51 0.64 0.28 15.17
N LYS A 52 1.94 -0.05 15.20
CA LYS A 52 3.04 0.91 15.01
C LYS A 52 3.08 1.36 13.54
N THR A 53 3.19 2.66 13.30
CA THR A 53 3.18 3.20 11.93
C THR A 53 4.49 2.91 11.21
N LEU A 54 4.48 2.88 9.87
CA LEU A 54 5.69 2.74 9.06
C LEU A 54 6.68 3.88 9.36
N GLY A 55 6.19 5.11 9.55
CA GLY A 55 7.01 6.25 9.95
C GLY A 55 7.75 6.04 11.26
N ASP A 56 7.10 5.45 12.27
CA ASP A 56 7.74 5.14 13.54
C ASP A 56 8.77 4.02 13.42
N ILE A 57 8.52 3.03 12.54
CA ILE A 57 9.46 1.93 12.28
C ILE A 57 10.72 2.48 11.63
N MET A 58 10.59 3.28 10.56
CA MET A 58 11.74 3.85 9.86
C MET A 58 12.59 4.76 10.75
N LYS A 59 11.99 5.49 11.72
CA LYS A 59 12.76 6.28 12.69
C LYS A 59 13.57 5.39 13.63
N SER A 60 12.99 4.29 14.10
CA SER A 60 13.68 3.34 14.99
C SER A 60 14.83 2.60 14.29
N ASP A 61 14.67 2.25 13.02
CA ASP A 61 15.70 1.53 12.26
C ASP A 61 16.94 2.39 11.95
N ASN A 62 16.80 3.72 12.00
CA ASN A 62 17.89 4.68 11.77
C ASN A 62 18.56 5.17 13.08
N SER A 63 18.27 4.52 14.22
CA SER A 63 18.78 4.89 15.56
C SER A 63 19.75 3.87 16.12
#